data_AF-A0A7S1QMT1-F1
#
_entry.id   AF-A0A7S1QMT1-F1
#
_cell.length_a   1.000
_cell.length_b   1.000
_cell.length_c   1.000
_cell.angle_alpha   90.00
_cell.angle_beta   90.00
_cell.angle_gamma   90.00
#
_symmetry.space_group_name_H-M   'P 1'
#
loop_
_entity.id
_entity.type
_entity.pdbx_description
1 polymer ?
#
loop_
_entity_poly.entity_id
_entity_poly.type
_entity_poly.pdbx_seq_one_letter_code
_entity_poly.pdbx_strand_id
1 'polypeptide(L)'
;ITVDLEQIPTEVAQIFLVVTVYTKGMTFGMVENAYCRVVGGDGNEMCHYDLGDASAHKSATALVLAQFYRHPELGWVFKARGSFCTGRTWLDPSCIDKMKQIYKRTLDDLNPGPIAPQPPDAAKPVSWRRSTTKQNVLGCEPSQGLGGEESPDITCE
;
A
#
# COMPACT_ATOMS: atom_id res chain seq x y z
N ILE A 1 -10.28 4.88 -23.73
CA ILE A 1 -9.24 5.94 -23.79
C ILE A 1 -8.00 5.28 -24.36
N THR A 2 -7.44 5.82 -25.42
CA THR A 2 -6.19 5.32 -26.02
C THR A 2 -5.13 6.41 -25.84
N VAL A 3 -3.95 6.04 -25.38
CA VAL A 3 -2.86 6.99 -25.12
C VAL A 3 -1.64 6.52 -25.90
N ASP A 4 -1.18 7.37 -26.82
CA ASP A 4 0.09 7.19 -27.49
C ASP A 4 1.18 7.86 -26.65
N LEU A 5 2.08 7.06 -26.08
CA LEU A 5 3.14 7.52 -25.19
C LEU A 5 4.33 8.11 -25.96
N GLU A 6 4.45 7.88 -27.27
CA GLU A 6 5.54 8.39 -28.11
C GLU A 6 5.32 9.85 -28.48
N GLN A 7 4.06 10.25 -28.65
CA GLN A 7 3.69 11.64 -28.98
C GLN A 7 3.76 12.60 -27.77
N ILE A 8 4.04 12.07 -26.58
CA ILE A 8 4.07 12.88 -25.36
C ILE A 8 5.42 13.61 -25.27
N PRO A 9 5.43 14.94 -25.09
CA PRO A 9 6.67 15.71 -24.94
C PRO A 9 7.56 15.20 -23.82
N THR A 10 8.86 15.41 -23.96
CA THR A 10 9.87 15.01 -22.96
C THR A 10 9.74 15.77 -21.64
N GLU A 11 9.03 16.90 -21.63
CA GLU A 11 8.73 17.69 -20.42
C GLU A 11 7.77 16.95 -19.47
N VAL A 12 7.01 15.98 -19.96
CA VAL A 12 6.07 15.21 -19.14
C VAL A 12 6.79 14.00 -18.53
N ALA A 13 7.02 14.07 -17.22
CA ALA A 13 7.68 13.00 -16.47
C ALA A 13 6.73 11.86 -16.06
N GLN A 14 5.49 12.17 -15.70
CA GLN A 14 4.51 11.21 -15.18
C GLN A 14 3.10 11.52 -15.67
N ILE A 15 2.28 10.47 -15.83
CA ILE A 15 0.89 10.53 -16.23
C ILE A 15 0.08 9.71 -15.25
N PHE A 16 -1.03 10.26 -14.76
CA PHE A 16 -1.92 9.57 -13.83
C PHE A 16 -3.25 9.25 -14.52
N LEU A 17 -3.70 8.00 -14.37
CA LEU A 17 -5.05 7.60 -14.71
C LEU A 17 -5.92 7.68 -13.45
N VAL A 18 -6.84 8.63 -13.44
CA VAL A 18 -7.78 8.87 -12.35
C VAL A 18 -9.20 8.63 -12.85
N VAL A 19 -9.94 7.80 -12.13
CA VAL A 19 -11.35 7.52 -12.38
C VAL A 19 -12.14 8.20 -11.28
N THR A 20 -13.17 8.97 -11.63
CA THR A 20 -14.03 9.64 -10.66
C THR A 20 -15.50 9.42 -10.99
N VAL A 21 -16.33 9.40 -9.94
CA VAL A 21 -17.78 9.51 -10.05
C VAL A 21 -18.13 10.99 -9.95
N TYR A 22 -18.60 11.56 -11.06
CA TYR A 22 -18.93 12.99 -11.11
C TYR A 22 -20.24 13.33 -10.37
N THR A 23 -21.20 12.40 -10.37
CA THR A 23 -22.56 12.61 -9.83
C THR A 23 -22.55 12.76 -8.31
N LYS A 24 -23.15 13.85 -7.81
CA LYS A 24 -23.25 14.13 -6.38
C LYS A 24 -24.11 13.09 -5.67
N GLY A 25 -23.60 12.54 -4.57
CA GLY A 25 -24.31 11.55 -3.76
C GLY A 25 -24.23 10.12 -4.30
N MET A 26 -23.54 9.92 -5.43
CA MET A 26 -23.18 8.59 -5.91
C MET A 26 -21.74 8.25 -5.51
N THR A 27 -21.51 6.99 -5.21
CA THR A 27 -20.19 6.43 -4.89
C THR A 27 -19.94 5.21 -5.76
N PHE A 28 -18.69 4.70 -5.80
CA PHE A 28 -18.37 3.51 -6.59
C PHE A 28 -19.20 2.28 -6.21
N GLY A 29 -19.55 2.15 -4.92
CA GLY A 29 -20.38 1.04 -4.44
C GLY A 29 -21.83 1.06 -4.90
N MET A 30 -22.29 2.14 -5.55
CA MET A 30 -23.63 2.24 -6.15
C MET A 30 -23.62 1.92 -7.65
N VAL A 31 -22.45 1.76 -8.27
CA VAL A 31 -22.32 1.49 -9.71
C VAL A 31 -22.11 -0.01 -9.89
N GLU A 32 -23.13 -0.70 -10.39
CA GLU A 32 -23.06 -2.14 -10.66
C GLU A 32 -22.15 -2.44 -11.85
N ASN A 33 -21.40 -3.55 -11.77
CA ASN A 33 -20.49 -4.03 -12.82
C ASN A 33 -19.47 -2.97 -13.31
N ALA A 34 -19.10 -2.02 -12.44
CA ALA A 34 -18.06 -1.06 -12.76
C ALA A 34 -16.69 -1.72 -12.66
N TYR A 35 -15.93 -1.71 -13.75
CA TYR A 35 -14.54 -2.15 -13.78
C TYR A 35 -13.72 -1.25 -14.71
N CYS A 36 -12.41 -1.26 -14.50
CA CYS A 36 -11.44 -0.54 -15.32
C CYS A 36 -10.30 -1.48 -15.69
N ARG A 37 -9.94 -1.49 -16.97
CA ARG A 37 -8.81 -2.27 -17.48
C ARG A 37 -7.82 -1.41 -18.25
N VAL A 38 -6.55 -1.73 -18.10
CA VAL A 38 -5.44 -1.15 -18.87
C VAL A 38 -4.88 -2.25 -19.73
N VAL A 39 -4.85 -2.01 -21.04
CA VAL A 39 -4.40 -2.96 -22.04
C VAL A 39 -3.22 -2.33 -22.77
N GLY A 40 -2.14 -3.09 -22.96
CA GLY A 40 -0.98 -2.68 -23.73
C GLY A 40 -1.28 -2.60 -25.24
N GLY A 41 -0.38 -1.99 -26.01
CA GLY A 41 -0.53 -1.88 -27.47
C GLY A 41 -0.52 -3.22 -28.20
N ASP A 42 0.04 -4.25 -27.56
CA ASP A 42 0.07 -5.65 -27.98
C ASP A 42 -1.23 -6.42 -27.65
N GLY A 43 -2.19 -5.78 -26.97
CA GLY A 43 -3.45 -6.40 -26.57
C GLY A 43 -3.37 -7.17 -25.23
N ASN A 44 -2.20 -7.19 -24.58
CA ASN A 44 -2.05 -7.82 -23.28
C ASN A 44 -2.66 -6.96 -22.17
N GLU A 45 -3.47 -7.57 -21.30
CA GLU A 45 -4.08 -6.88 -20.17
C GLU A 45 -3.03 -6.68 -19.07
N MET A 46 -2.64 -5.43 -18.84
CA MET A 46 -1.64 -5.10 -17.83
C MET A 46 -2.27 -5.00 -16.44
N CYS A 47 -3.54 -4.63 -16.37
CA CYS A 47 -4.23 -4.39 -15.11
C CYS A 47 -5.74 -4.41 -15.30
N HIS A 48 -6.45 -5.06 -14.37
CA HIS A 48 -7.91 -5.04 -14.26
C HIS A 48 -8.29 -4.73 -12.82
N TYR A 49 -9.21 -3.78 -12.64
CA TYR A 49 -9.72 -3.34 -11.35
C TYR A 49 -11.24 -3.37 -11.38
N ASP A 50 -11.83 -4.22 -10.55
CA ASP A 50 -13.27 -4.21 -10.28
C ASP A 50 -13.59 -3.15 -9.22
N LEU A 51 -14.38 -2.16 -9.61
CA LEU A 51 -14.83 -1.06 -8.74
C LEU A 51 -16.09 -1.45 -7.95
N GLY A 52 -16.87 -2.40 -8.47
CA GLY A 52 -18.11 -2.87 -7.86
C GLY A 52 -17.91 -3.66 -6.56
N ASP A 53 -16.81 -4.40 -6.42
CA ASP A 53 -16.51 -5.22 -5.23
C ASP A 53 -15.63 -4.50 -4.18
N ALA A 54 -15.48 -3.17 -4.30
CA ALA A 54 -14.77 -2.35 -3.32
C ALA A 54 -15.61 -2.14 -2.03
N SER A 55 -16.12 -3.22 -1.45
CA SER A 55 -16.96 -3.25 -0.25
C SER A 55 -16.31 -2.58 0.96
N ALA A 56 -14.98 -2.43 0.98
CA ALA A 56 -14.21 -1.71 2.00
C ALA A 56 -14.19 -0.18 1.83
N HIS A 57 -14.60 0.38 0.68
CA HIS A 57 -14.43 1.79 0.34
C HIS A 57 -15.69 2.43 -0.27
N LYS A 58 -16.88 2.04 0.23
CA LYS A 58 -18.20 2.52 -0.26
C LYS A 58 -18.38 4.05 -0.29
N SER A 59 -17.56 4.81 0.42
CA SER A 59 -17.62 6.28 0.43
C SER A 59 -16.62 6.95 -0.52
N ALA A 60 -15.74 6.18 -1.17
CA ALA A 60 -14.81 6.73 -2.14
C ALA A 60 -15.55 7.12 -3.42
N THR A 61 -15.20 8.29 -3.95
CA THR A 61 -15.78 8.85 -5.18
C THR A 61 -14.74 9.01 -6.28
N ALA A 62 -13.46 8.82 -5.97
CA ALA A 62 -12.37 8.86 -6.92
C ALA A 62 -11.32 7.76 -6.65
N LEU A 63 -10.64 7.32 -7.69
CA LEU A 63 -9.62 6.28 -7.68
C LEU A 63 -8.46 6.69 -8.58
N VAL A 64 -7.26 6.76 -8.02
CA VAL A 64 -6.01 6.80 -8.79
C VAL A 64 -5.69 5.35 -9.18
N LEU A 65 -6.04 5.00 -10.41
CA LEU A 65 -5.97 3.64 -10.94
C LEU A 65 -4.50 3.21 -11.12
N ALA A 66 -3.79 3.98 -11.91
CA ALA A 66 -2.43 3.68 -12.32
C ALA A 66 -1.66 4.96 -12.64
N GLN A 67 -0.34 4.81 -12.72
CA GLN A 67 0.54 5.82 -13.25
C GLN A 67 1.41 5.24 -14.38
N PHE A 68 1.81 6.12 -15.28
CA PHE A 68 2.95 5.92 -16.17
C PHE A 68 4.02 6.92 -15.78
N TYR A 69 5.27 6.49 -15.75
CA TYR A 69 6.39 7.38 -15.48
C TYR A 69 7.55 7.06 -16.41
N ARG A 70 8.35 8.08 -16.72
CA ARG A 70 9.58 7.90 -17.48
C ARG A 70 10.69 7.40 -16.57
N HIS A 71 11.22 6.23 -16.91
CA HIS A 71 12.45 5.70 -16.37
C HIS A 71 13.62 6.11 -17.29
N PRO A 72 14.78 6.52 -16.73
CA PRO A 72 15.92 6.96 -17.54
C PRO A 72 16.44 5.86 -18.50
N GLU A 73 16.35 4.59 -18.10
CA GLU A 73 16.89 3.48 -18.89
C GLU A 73 15.83 2.67 -19.64
N LEU A 74 14.60 2.60 -19.12
CA LEU A 74 13.55 1.68 -19.61
C LEU A 74 12.46 2.40 -20.41
N GLY A 75 12.53 3.73 -20.53
CA GLY A 75 11.46 4.52 -21.15
C GLY A 75 10.21 4.55 -20.27
N TRP A 76 9.03 4.37 -20.87
CA TRP A 76 7.78 4.43 -20.13
C TRP A 76 7.54 3.17 -19.31
N VAL A 77 7.37 3.33 -17.99
CA VAL A 77 7.06 2.26 -17.07
C VAL A 77 5.65 2.44 -16.51
N PHE A 78 4.85 1.38 -16.59
CA PHE A 78 3.51 1.31 -16.01
C PHE A 78 3.57 0.80 -14.57
N LYS A 79 2.80 1.44 -13.67
CA LYS A 79 2.65 0.99 -12.27
C LYS A 79 1.20 1.14 -11.81
N ALA A 80 0.57 0.02 -11.50
CA ALA A 80 -0.75 -0.01 -10.87
C ALA A 80 -0.66 0.52 -9.43
N ARG A 81 -1.61 1.38 -9.03
CA ARG A 81 -1.61 2.04 -7.71
C ARG A 81 -2.83 1.72 -6.88
N GLY A 82 -4.02 1.64 -7.49
CA GLY A 82 -5.27 1.29 -6.79
C GLY A 82 -5.56 2.17 -5.57
N SER A 83 -5.30 3.47 -5.64
CA SER A 83 -5.38 4.39 -4.49
C SER A 83 -6.66 5.21 -4.49
N PHE A 84 -7.56 4.93 -3.55
CA PHE A 84 -8.82 5.66 -3.40
C PHE A 84 -8.62 7.07 -2.83
N CYS A 85 -9.43 8.02 -3.33
CA CYS A 85 -9.53 9.38 -2.85
C CYS A 85 -10.99 9.88 -2.87
N THR A 86 -11.23 11.03 -2.24
CA THR A 86 -12.55 11.65 -2.10
C THR A 86 -12.59 12.96 -2.87
N GLY A 87 -13.19 12.93 -4.05
CA GLY A 87 -13.26 14.07 -4.94
C GLY A 87 -14.25 13.82 -6.06
N ARG A 88 -14.76 14.91 -6.63
CA ARG A 88 -15.56 14.87 -7.87
C ARG A 88 -14.66 14.97 -9.09
N THR A 89 -13.52 15.61 -8.93
CA THR A 89 -12.54 15.89 -9.95
C THR A 89 -11.16 15.49 -9.46
N TRP A 90 -10.22 15.30 -10.39
CA TRP A 90 -8.82 15.06 -10.06
C TRP A 90 -8.17 16.25 -9.33
N LEU A 91 -8.76 17.46 -9.44
CA LEU A 91 -8.31 18.69 -8.79
C LEU A 91 -8.67 18.77 -7.31
N ASP A 92 -9.50 17.86 -6.80
CA ASP A 92 -9.85 17.88 -5.39
C ASP A 92 -8.61 17.62 -4.51
N PRO A 93 -8.47 18.34 -3.37
CA PRO A 93 -7.25 18.28 -2.55
C PRO A 93 -6.84 16.86 -2.15
N SER A 94 -7.80 16.00 -1.82
CA SER A 94 -7.51 14.62 -1.43
C SER A 94 -6.85 13.80 -2.55
N CYS A 95 -7.28 14.01 -3.80
CA CYS A 95 -6.73 13.31 -4.95
C CYS A 95 -5.38 13.91 -5.36
N ILE A 96 -5.25 15.24 -5.29
CA ILE A 96 -3.96 15.92 -5.49
C ILE A 96 -2.92 15.44 -4.48
N ASP A 97 -3.26 15.37 -3.20
CA ASP A 97 -2.32 14.94 -2.15
C ASP A 97 -1.88 13.50 -2.36
N LYS A 98 -2.82 12.63 -2.76
CA LYS A 98 -2.52 11.25 -3.12
C LYS A 98 -1.57 11.17 -4.32
N MET A 99 -1.86 11.92 -5.39
CA MET A 99 -1.01 11.98 -6.58
C MET A 99 0.38 12.53 -6.25
N LYS A 100 0.49 13.57 -5.42
CA LYS A 100 1.77 14.13 -4.96
C LYS A 100 2.58 13.10 -4.16
N GLN A 101 1.94 12.36 -3.25
CA GLN A 101 2.62 11.29 -2.50
C GLN A 101 3.16 10.21 -3.43
N ILE A 102 2.34 9.80 -4.39
CA ILE A 102 2.70 8.80 -5.39
C ILE A 102 3.85 9.30 -6.29
N TYR A 103 3.80 10.56 -6.71
CA TYR A 103 4.83 11.22 -7.51
C TYR A 103 6.17 11.22 -6.77
N LYS A 104 6.18 11.67 -5.50
CA LYS A 104 7.38 11.70 -4.65
C LYS A 104 8.00 10.32 -4.50
N ARG A 105 7.18 9.31 -4.15
CA ARG A 105 7.65 7.93 -4.03
C ARG A 105 8.30 7.42 -5.33
N THR A 106 7.74 7.79 -6.47
CA THR A 106 8.31 7.39 -7.77
C THR A 106 9.63 8.10 -8.04
N LEU A 107 9.76 9.37 -7.64
CA LEU A 107 11.00 10.11 -7.76
C LEU A 107 12.10 9.51 -6.86
N ASP A 108 11.74 9.09 -5.64
CA ASP A 108 12.64 8.38 -4.73
C ASP A 108 13.04 7.01 -5.29
N ASP A 109 12.10 6.28 -5.92
CA ASP A 109 12.38 4.99 -6.58
C ASP A 109 13.35 5.16 -7.78
N LEU A 110 13.28 6.30 -8.49
CA LEU A 110 14.13 6.61 -9.66
C LEU A 110 15.52 7.12 -9.27
N ASN A 111 15.64 7.78 -8.13
CA ASN A 111 16.90 8.24 -7.58
C ASN A 111 17.14 7.51 -6.25
N PRO A 112 17.48 6.21 -6.29
CA PRO A 112 18.00 5.58 -5.10
C PRO A 112 19.22 6.41 -4.72
N GLY A 113 19.14 7.16 -3.61
CA GLY A 113 20.29 7.86 -3.05
C GLY A 113 21.49 6.90 -2.96
N PRO A 114 22.72 7.40 -2.74
CA PRO A 114 23.93 6.57 -2.76
C PRO A 114 23.65 5.25 -2.06
N ILE A 115 23.62 4.15 -2.84
CA ILE A 115 23.26 2.83 -2.36
C ILE A 115 24.19 2.60 -1.19
N ALA A 116 23.66 2.67 0.04
CA ALA A 116 24.47 2.39 1.20
C ALA A 116 25.06 1.01 0.93
N PRO A 117 26.40 0.84 0.98
CA PRO A 117 27.02 -0.43 0.64
C PRO A 117 26.31 -1.49 1.47
N GLN A 118 25.56 -2.36 0.79
CA GLN A 118 24.86 -3.43 1.47
C GLN A 118 25.97 -4.23 2.16
N PRO A 119 25.95 -4.37 3.49
CA PRO A 119 26.98 -5.15 4.16
C PRO A 119 27.00 -6.53 3.48
N PRO A 120 28.20 -7.03 3.11
CA PRO A 120 28.31 -8.29 2.40
C PRO A 120 27.67 -9.37 3.27
N ASP A 121 26.55 -9.90 2.79
CA ASP A 121 25.84 -11.01 3.42
C ASP A 121 25.39 -10.73 4.87
N ALA A 122 24.29 -9.99 5.03
CA ALA A 122 23.43 -10.17 6.19
C ALA A 122 22.73 -11.54 6.11
N ALA A 123 23.51 -12.61 6.25
CA ALA A 123 23.05 -13.92 6.65
C ALA A 123 22.29 -13.72 7.96
N LYS A 124 20.96 -13.69 7.88
CA LYS A 124 20.12 -13.56 9.06
C LYS A 124 20.21 -14.87 9.84
N PRO A 125 20.81 -14.94 11.04
CA PRO A 125 20.55 -16.10 11.88
C PRO A 125 19.08 -16.01 12.30
N VAL A 126 18.28 -17.00 11.90
CA VAL A 126 16.97 -17.27 12.48
C VAL A 126 17.18 -17.54 13.97
N SER A 127 17.07 -16.49 14.79
CA SER A 127 17.05 -16.60 16.23
C SER A 127 15.70 -16.11 16.72
N TRP A 128 14.80 -17.06 16.91
CA TRP A 128 13.58 -16.84 17.68
C TRP A 128 14.00 -16.35 19.07
N ARG A 129 13.77 -15.06 19.38
CA ARG A 129 13.84 -14.58 20.75
C ARG A 129 12.67 -15.18 21.52
N ARG A 130 12.98 -16.12 22.42
CA ARG A 130 12.09 -16.45 23.53
C ARG A 130 11.90 -15.21 24.40
N SER A 131 10.66 -14.78 24.53
CA SER A 131 10.23 -13.75 25.46
C SER A 131 10.45 -14.24 26.89
N THR A 132 11.45 -13.71 27.57
CA THR A 132 11.50 -13.75 29.04
C THR A 132 11.14 -12.37 29.53
N THR A 133 9.85 -12.19 29.81
CA THR A 133 9.33 -11.09 30.62
C THR A 133 9.87 -11.26 32.04
N LYS A 134 10.79 -10.40 32.47
CA LYS A 134 10.99 -10.08 33.89
C LYS A 134 11.45 -8.64 34.04
N GLN A 135 10.53 -7.81 34.52
CA GLN A 135 10.77 -6.59 35.27
C GLN A 135 9.40 -6.25 35.87
N ASN A 136 9.22 -5.93 37.14
CA ASN A 136 10.14 -5.40 38.13
C ASN A 136 9.34 -5.34 39.43
N VAL A 137 9.89 -5.66 40.61
CA VAL A 137 9.64 -4.91 41.85
C VAL A 137 10.53 -5.43 42.98
N LEU A 138 11.46 -4.56 43.37
CA LEU A 138 11.87 -4.20 44.74
C LEU A 138 11.89 -5.27 45.85
N GLY A 139 13.12 -5.62 46.26
CA GLY A 139 13.61 -5.48 47.64
C GLY A 139 12.90 -6.22 48.77
N CYS A 140 13.50 -7.34 49.22
CA CYS A 140 13.86 -7.67 50.61
C CYS A 140 14.08 -9.19 50.76
N GLU A 141 15.29 -9.57 51.13
CA GLU A 141 15.64 -10.86 51.74
C GLU A 141 15.05 -10.99 53.17
N PRO A 142 15.26 -12.09 53.92
CA PRO A 142 15.13 -13.51 53.59
C PRO A 142 14.39 -14.30 54.71
N SER A 143 13.86 -15.51 54.47
CA SER A 143 13.80 -16.60 55.48
C SER A 143 13.10 -17.87 54.99
N GLN A 144 13.87 -18.97 55.03
CA GLN A 144 13.58 -20.34 55.52
C GLN A 144 12.16 -20.94 55.52
N GLY A 145 12.10 -22.25 55.20
CA GLY A 145 11.04 -23.20 55.61
C GLY A 145 10.40 -23.95 54.44
N LEU A 146 10.77 -25.21 54.14
CA LEU A 146 10.19 -26.47 54.65
C LEU A 146 8.74 -26.78 54.17
N GLY A 147 8.62 -27.84 53.36
CA GLY A 147 7.62 -28.91 53.55
C GLY A 147 6.26 -28.87 52.81
N GLY A 148 5.81 -30.05 52.38
CA GLY A 148 4.40 -30.46 52.15
C GLY A 148 3.84 -30.16 50.75
N GLU A 149 3.37 -31.13 49.95
CA GLU A 149 2.06 -31.83 50.05
C GLU A 149 0.91 -30.81 49.85
N GLU A 150 0.06 -30.82 48.82
CA GLU A 150 -0.95 -31.83 48.46
C GLU A 150 -1.68 -31.39 47.14
N SER A 151 -2.29 -32.34 46.43
CA SER A 151 -3.40 -32.15 45.44
C SER A 151 -4.67 -31.57 46.14
N PRO A 152 -5.86 -31.30 45.53
CA PRO A 152 -6.42 -31.86 44.29
C PRO A 152 -7.29 -30.92 43.40
N ASP A 153 -7.58 -31.45 42.19
CA ASP A 153 -8.88 -31.47 41.48
C ASP A 153 -9.95 -30.42 41.82
N ILE A 154 -10.29 -29.52 40.87
CA ILE A 154 -11.64 -28.94 40.76
C ILE A 154 -12.03 -28.71 39.28
N THR A 155 -13.12 -29.39 38.93
CA THR A 155 -14.03 -29.32 37.77
C THR A 155 -14.48 -27.92 37.34
N CYS A 156 -14.70 -27.76 36.04
CA CYS A 156 -15.36 -26.62 35.41
C CYS A 156 -16.90 -26.74 35.46
N GLU A 157 -17.57 -25.61 35.70
CA GLU A 157 -18.87 -25.26 35.09
C GLU A 157 -18.65 -24.13 34.08
#